data_AF-A0A0F9E6P6-F1
#
_entry.id   AF-A0A0F9E6P6-F1
#
_cell.length_a   1.000
_cell.length_b   1.000
_cell.length_c   1.000
_cell.angle_alpha   90.00
_cell.angle_beta   90.00
_cell.angle_gamma   90.00
#
_symmetry.space_group_name_H-M   'P 1'
#
loop_
_entity.id
_entity.type
_entity.pdbx_description
1 polymer ?
#
loop_
_entity_poly.entity_id
_entity_poly.type
_entity_poly.pdbx_seq_one_letter_code
_entity_poly.pdbx_strand_id
1 'polypeptide(L)' 'GSCHIIPAFGNVSVFETEEGLIIFDAPIKPLAPLALQKLRDLTDKQVKYIIFSHGHIDHSLLLICTIIFTPF' A
#
# COMPACT_ATOMS: atom_id res chain seq x y z
N GLY A 1 -3.59 14.09 10.05
CA GLY A 1 -3.12 13.04 9.13
C GLY A 1 -1.87 12.42 9.71
N SER A 2 -1.77 11.09 9.65
CA SER A 2 -0.60 10.30 10.03
C SER A 2 0.10 9.80 8.77
N CYS A 3 1.41 9.54 8.89
CA CYS A 3 2.20 8.90 7.83
C CYS A 3 2.89 7.67 8.43
N HIS A 4 2.72 6.53 7.75
CA HIS A 4 3.27 5.26 8.16
C HIS A 4 4.19 4.72 7.06
N ILE A 5 5.28 4.08 7.46
CA ILE A 5 6.15 3.34 6.54
C ILE A 5 6.06 1.88 6.92
N ILE A 6 5.56 1.06 6.00
CA ILE A 6 5.55 -0.39 6.15
C ILE A 6 6.83 -0.90 5.48
N PRO A 7 7.78 -1.45 6.26
CA PRO A 7 9.03 -1.95 5.70
C PRO A 7 8.76 -3.20 4.86
N ALA A 8 9.22 -3.14 3.61
CA ALA A 8 9.18 -4.20 2.62
C ALA A 8 10.31 -3.96 1.59
N PHE A 9 10.50 -4.88 0.65
CA PHE A 9 11.36 -4.62 -0.50
C PHE A 9 10.73 -3.51 -1.36
N GLY A 10 11.31 -2.29 -1.32
CA GLY A 10 10.77 -1.06 -1.91
C GLY A 10 10.10 -0.10 -0.92
N ASN A 11 9.81 -0.54 0.32
CA ASN A 11 8.96 0.16 1.30
C ASN A 11 7.57 0.56 0.76
N VAL A 12 6.61 0.71 1.67
CA VAL A 12 5.27 1.23 1.34
C VAL A 12 4.97 2.38 2.27
N SER A 13 4.77 3.58 1.73
CA SER A 13 4.39 4.73 2.55
C SER A 13 2.88 4.93 2.46
N VAL A 14 2.24 5.14 3.60
CA VAL A 14 0.79 5.27 3.71
C VAL A 14 0.47 6.56 4.43
N PHE A 15 -0.28 7.42 3.76
CA PHE A 15 -0.79 8.66 4.31
C PHE A 15 -2.26 8.48 4.62
N GLU A 16 -2.61 8.72 5.88
CA GLU A 16 -3.99 8.66 6.35
C GLU A 16 -4.61 10.06 6.32
N THR A 17 -5.69 10.20 5.55
CA THR A 17 -6.50 11.40 5.47
C THR A 17 -7.88 11.16 6.09
N GLU A 18 -8.72 12.19 6.14
CA GLU A 18 -10.11 12.06 6.57
C GLU A 18 -10.95 11.25 5.56
N GLU A 19 -10.62 11.37 4.27
CA GLU A 19 -11.35 10.73 3.18
C GLU A 19 -10.90 9.28 2.90
N GLY A 20 -9.68 8.92 3.32
CA GLY A 20 -9.14 7.58 3.11
C GLY A 20 -7.61 7.54 3.11
N LEU A 21 -7.06 6.54 2.43
CA LEU A 21 -5.62 6.29 2.38
C LEU A 21 -5.04 6.66 1.02
N ILE A 22 -3.86 7.29 1.06
CA ILE A 22 -2.99 7.48 -0.10
C ILE A 22 -1.77 6.60 0.12
N ILE A 23 -1.52 5.67 -0.79
CA ILE A 23 -0.38 4.76 -0.73
C ILE A 23 0.66 5.21 -1.75
N PHE A 24 1.91 5.28 -1.33
CA PHE A 24 3.07 5.42 -2.18
C PHE A 24 3.84 4.11 -2.23
N ASP A 25 4.05 3.65 -3.45
CA ASP A 25 4.72 2.40 -3.81
C ASP A 25 4.06 1.14 -3.27
N ALA A 26 4.41 0.05 -3.94
CA ALA A 26 3.83 -1.25 -3.72
C ALA A 26 4.94 -2.30 -3.70
N PRO A 27 4.94 -3.23 -2.73
CA PRO A 27 5.96 -4.24 -2.68
C PRO A 27 5.69 -5.31 -3.75
N ILE A 28 6.71 -6.13 -3.99
CA ILE A 28 6.59 -7.30 -4.86
C ILE A 28 5.51 -8.28 -4.37
N LYS A 29 4.91 -9.02 -5.32
CA LYS A 29 3.79 -9.96 -5.09
C LYS A 29 3.95 -10.89 -3.87
N PRO A 30 5.12 -11.49 -3.58
CA PRO A 30 5.27 -12.36 -2.41
C PRO A 30 5.11 -11.63 -1.06
N LEU A 31 5.41 -10.33 -1.02
CA LEU A 31 5.33 -9.50 0.19
C LEU A 31 3.99 -8.75 0.30
N ALA A 32 3.19 -8.72 -0.77
CA ALA A 32 1.91 -8.04 -0.83
C ALA A 32 0.93 -8.45 0.31
N PRO A 33 0.73 -9.75 0.62
CA PRO A 33 -0.20 -10.13 1.68
C PRO A 33 0.24 -9.64 3.07
N LEU A 34 1.54 -9.70 3.35
CA LEU A 34 2.10 -9.25 4.62
C LEU A 34 2.00 -7.72 4.76
N ALA A 35 2.30 -6.99 3.68
CA ALA A 35 2.17 -5.53 3.68
C ALA A 35 0.72 -5.09 3.84
N LEU A 36 -0.23 -5.79 3.20
CA LEU A 36 -1.66 -5.53 3.36
C LEU A 36 -2.14 -5.84 4.77
N GLN A 37 -1.70 -6.95 5.38
CA GLN A 37 -2.03 -7.27 6.77
C GLN A 37 -1.54 -6.14 7.70
N LYS A 38 -0.27 -5.74 7.59
CA LYS A 38 0.27 -4.63 8.39
C LYS A 38 -0.46 -3.31 8.17
N LEU A 39 -0.89 -3.04 6.95
CA LEU A 39 -1.72 -1.87 6.65
C LEU A 39 -3.06 -1.94 7.39
N ARG A 40 -3.70 -3.11 7.42
CA ARG A 40 -5.00 -3.31 8.09
C ARG A 40 -4.89 -3.33 9.61
N ASP A 41 -3.76 -3.76 10.16
CA ASP A 41 -3.47 -3.60 11.59
C ASP A 41 -3.39 -2.12 11.99
N LEU A 42 -3.11 -1.21 11.06
CA LEU A 42 -3.07 0.24 11.29
C LEU A 42 -4.42 0.91 11.09
N THR A 43 -5.18 0.54 10.05
CA THR A 43 -6.41 1.23 9.66
C THR A 43 -7.28 0.47 8.66
N ASP A 44 -8.59 0.57 8.85
CA ASP A 44 -9.62 0.01 7.97
C ASP A 44 -10.12 0.99 6.89
N LYS A 45 -9.52 2.18 6.80
CA LYS A 45 -9.93 3.17 5.79
C LYS A 45 -9.72 2.67 4.37
N GLN A 46 -10.59 3.14 3.48
CA GLN A 46 -10.53 2.82 2.05
C GLN A 46 -9.28 3.45 1.42
N VAL A 47 -8.57 2.67 0.60
CA VAL A 47 -7.48 3.18 -0.25
C VAL A 47 -8.09 3.96 -1.41
N LYS A 48 -7.79 5.25 -1.49
CA LYS A 48 -8.29 6.16 -2.53
C LYS A 48 -7.33 6.29 -3.69
N TYR A 49 -6.03 6.33 -3.40
CA TYR A 49 -4.98 6.55 -4.38
C TYR A 49 -3.79 5.63 -4.12
N ILE A 50 -3.19 5.14 -5.20
CA ILE A 50 -1.89 4.44 -5.18
C ILE A 50 -1.00 5.20 -6.17
N ILE A 51 0.15 5.68 -5.68
CA ILE A 51 1.10 6.49 -6.43
C ILE A 51 2.39 5.69 -6.54
N PHE A 52 2.86 5.48 -7.77
CA PHE A 52 4.16 4.87 -8.03
C PHE A 52 5.21 5.94 -8.16
N SER A 53 6.26 5.87 -7.33
CA SER A 53 7.32 6.86 -7.29
C SER A 53 8.20 6.82 -8.55
N HIS A 54 8.51 5.62 -9.06
CA HIS A 54 9.31 5.41 -10.26
C HIS A 54 9.15 3.98 -10.84
N GLY A 55 9.75 3.74 -12.01
CA GLY A 55 9.59 2.52 -12.80
C GLY A 55 10.52 1.36 -12.42
N HIS A 56 10.59 0.98 -11.14
CA HIS A 56 11.29 -0.24 -10.71
C HIS A 56 10.34 -1.32 -10.18
N ILE A 57 10.75 -2.59 -10.31
CA ILE A 57 9.91 -3.76 -10.01
C ILE A 57 9.54 -3.84 -8.52
N ASP A 58 10.42 -3.39 -7.64
CA ASP A 58 10.23 -3.33 -6.19
C ASP A 58 9.23 -2.25 -5.75
N HIS A 59 8.80 -1.37 -6.67
CA HIS A 59 7.85 -0.31 -6.39
C HIS A 59 6.56 -0.39 -7.22
N SER A 60 6.54 -1.05 -8.39
CA SER A 60 5.54 -0.72 -9.43
C SER A 60 4.73 -1.83 -10.10
N LEU A 61 4.85 -3.12 -9.74
CA LEU A 61 4.31 -4.14 -10.67
C LEU A 61 3.04 -4.92 -10.29
N LEU A 62 2.70 -5.21 -9.03
CA LEU A 62 1.73 -6.29 -8.79
C LEU A 62 0.73 -6.13 -7.61
N LEU A 63 0.79 -5.06 -6.81
CA LEU A 63 -0.10 -4.92 -5.63
C LEU A 63 -1.52 -4.43 -5.96
N ILE A 64 -1.71 -3.76 -7.11
CA ILE A 64 -3.01 -3.17 -7.50
C ILE A 64 -4.13 -4.23 -7.51
N CYS A 65 -3.87 -5.46 -7.94
CA CYS A 65 -4.88 -6.51 -7.94
C CYS A 65 -5.31 -6.95 -6.53
N THR A 66 -4.43 -6.88 -5.53
CA THR A 66 -4.76 -7.35 -4.18
C THR A 66 -5.46 -6.26 -3.38
N ILE A 67 -5.02 -5.01 -3.46
CA ILE A 67 -5.62 -3.93 -2.66
C ILE A 67 -6.94 -3.42 -3.26
N ILE A 68 -7.07 -3.36 -4.59
CA ILE A 68 -8.25 -2.77 -5.23
C ILE A 68 -9.38 -3.80 -5.42
N PHE A 69 -9.06 -5.08 -5.61
CA PHE A 69 -10.05 -6.09 -6.00
C PHE A 69 -10.36 -7.15 -4.93
N THR A 70 -9.74 -7.13 -3.75
CA THR A 70 -10.25 -7.95 -2.63
C THR A 70 -11.32 -7.18 -1.86
N PRO A 71 -12.58 -7.65 -1.85
CA PRO A 71 -13.61 -7.09 -1.00
C PRO A 71 -13.38 -7.66 0.42
N PHE A 72 -12.76 -6.88 1.28
CA PHE A 72 -12.86 -7.07 2.73
C PHE A 72 -13.28 -5.73 3.32
#